data_AF-A0A1Y4T139-F1
#
_entry.id   AF-A0A1Y4T139-F1
#
_cell.length_a   1.000
_cell.length_b   1.000
_cell.length_c   1.000
_cell.angle_alpha   90.00
_cell.angle_beta   90.00
_cell.angle_gamma   90.00
#
_symmetry.space_group_name_H-M   'P 1'
#
loop_
_entity.id
_entity.type
_entity.pdbx_description
1 polymer ?
#
loop_
_entity_poly.entity_id
_entity_poly.type
_entity_poly.pdbx_seq_one_letter_code
_entity_poly.pdbx_strand_id
1 'polypeptide(L)' 'MFHDVGKKLKICAYIFIVFYVFKSICFQFQFMWSLQSMMVLFFDFIFAVVIALVIYGCGLVIQLFENRKVL' A
#
# COMPACT_ATOMS: atom_id res chain seq x y z
N MET A 1 -19.68 -12.90 4.93
CA MET A 1 -18.47 -13.39 4.23
C MET A 1 -17.66 -12.24 3.63
N PHE A 2 -18.31 -11.19 3.10
CA PHE A 2 -17.64 -10.01 2.51
C PHE A 2 -17.09 -8.99 3.53
N HIS A 3 -17.68 -8.87 4.72
CA HIS A 3 -17.08 -8.07 5.80
C HIS A 3 -15.66 -8.53 6.18
N ASP A 4 -15.35 -9.83 6.03
CA ASP A 4 -13.99 -10.35 6.21
C ASP A 4 -13.05 -9.96 5.06
N VAL A 5 -13.58 -9.80 3.85
CA VAL A 5 -12.80 -9.39 2.67
C VAL A 5 -12.32 -7.95 2.83
N GLY A 6 -13.17 -7.04 3.34
CA GLY A 6 -12.76 -5.66 3.64
C GLY A 6 -11.66 -5.57 4.71
N LYS A 7 -11.73 -6.41 5.75
CA LYS A 7 -10.67 -6.50 6.78
C LYS A 7 -9.37 -7.09 6.22
N LYS A 8 -9.47 -8.15 5.41
CA LYS A 8 -8.31 -8.77 4.72
C LYS A 8 -7.63 -7.81 3.75
N LEU A 9 -8.39 -7.00 3.00
CA LEU A 9 -7.83 -5.97 2.11
C LEU A 9 -7.02 -4.91 2.86
N LYS A 10 -7.49 -4.45 4.03
CA LYS A 10 -6.75 -3.50 4.87
C LYS A 10 -5.43 -4.10 5.37
N ILE A 11 -5.44 -5.38 5.76
CA ILE A 11 -4.23 -6.10 6.17
C ILE A 11 -3.27 -6.26 4.98
N CYS A 12 -3.77 -6.59 3.79
CA CYS A 12 -2.94 -6.66 2.57
C CYS A 12 -2.32 -5.30 2.21
N ALA A 13 -3.05 -4.18 2.35
CA ALA A 13 -2.50 -2.84 2.13
C ALA A 13 -1.34 -2.54 3.09
N TYR A 14 -1.50 -2.89 4.37
CA TYR A 14 -0.48 -2.68 5.39
C TYR A 14 0.78 -3.53 5.12
N ILE A 15 0.60 -4.83 4.83
CA ILE A 15 1.70 -5.74 4.49
C ILE A 15 2.43 -5.23 3.24
N PHE A 16 1.69 -4.74 2.23
CA PHE A 16 2.28 -4.17 1.02
C PHE A 16 3.15 -2.94 1.33
N ILE A 17 2.64 -1.98 2.11
CA ILE A 17 3.42 -0.80 2.51
C ILE A 17 4.70 -1.22 3.24
N VAL A 18 4.59 -2.10 4.24
CA VAL A 18 5.73 -2.54 5.05
C VAL A 18 6.79 -3.22 4.17
N PHE A 19 6.37 -4.12 3.29
CA PHE A 19 7.30 -4.84 2.41
C PHE A 19 7.96 -3.90 1.40
N TYR A 20 7.21 -2.94 0.86
CA TYR A 20 7.71 -1.99 -0.13
C TYR A 20 8.70 -0.99 0.48
N VAL A 21 8.39 -0.45 1.67
CA VAL A 21 9.29 0.43 2.42
C VAL A 21 10.57 -0.31 2.81
N PHE A 22 10.46 -1.54 3.31
CA PHE A 22 11.62 -2.37 3.67
C PHE A 22 12.53 -2.64 2.46
N LYS A 23 11.93 -3.00 1.31
CA LYS A 23 12.67 -3.17 0.05
C LYS A 23 13.43 -1.91 -0.35
N SER A 24 12.78 -0.74 -0.28
CA SER A 24 13.39 0.53 -0.70
C SER A 24 14.54 0.93 0.25
N ILE A 25 14.40 0.70 1.55
CA ILE A 25 15.48 0.90 2.54
C ILE A 25 16.68 -0.02 2.26
N CYS A 26 16.44 -1.31 2.03
CA CYS A 26 17.51 -2.26 1.69
C CYS A 26 18.25 -1.86 0.40
N PHE A 27 17.52 -1.38 -0.60
CA PHE A 27 18.09 -0.92 -1.86
C PHE A 27 18.96 0.34 -1.67
N GLN A 28 18.52 1.29 -0.84
CA GLN A 28 19.32 2.45 -0.46
C GLN A 28 20.60 2.09 0.30
N PHE A 29 20.52 1.06 1.16
CA PHE A 29 21.69 0.57 1.90
C PHE A 29 22.73 -0.07 0.95
N GLN A 30 22.27 -0.74 -0.11
CA GLN A 30 23.15 -1.31 -1.15
C GLN A 30 23.79 -0.26 -2.06
N PHE A 31 23.11 0.85 -2.36
CA PHE A 31 23.54 1.83 -3.37
C PHE A 31 24.25 3.09 -2.84
N MET A 32 24.78 3.08 -1.61
CA MET A 32 25.58 4.16 -0.97
C MET A 32 25.08 5.58 -1.27
N TRP A 33 24.20 6.17 -0.44
CA TRP A 33 23.91 7.62 -0.27
C TRP A 33 24.23 8.59 -1.43
N SER A 34 23.95 8.20 -2.66
CA SER A 34 24.04 9.10 -3.80
C SER A 34 22.77 9.95 -3.81
N LEU A 35 22.88 11.21 -4.20
CA LEU A 35 21.71 12.10 -4.39
C LEU A 35 20.65 11.46 -5.29
N GLN A 36 21.08 10.60 -6.22
CA GLN A 36 20.21 9.85 -7.12
C GLN A 36 19.38 8.77 -6.39
N SER A 37 19.91 8.11 -5.35
CA SER A 37 19.15 7.11 -4.57
C SER A 37 18.12 7.75 -3.62
N MET A 38 18.32 9.01 -3.23
CA MET A 38 17.35 9.77 -2.44
C MET A 38 16.12 10.18 -3.26
N MET A 39 16.30 10.61 -4.52
CA MET A 39 15.16 10.90 -5.41
C MET A 39 14.34 9.64 -5.72
N VAL A 40 15.00 8.51 -5.99
CA VAL A 40 14.32 7.24 -6.27
C VAL A 40 13.45 6.81 -5.09
N LEU A 41 13.96 6.94 -3.86
CA LEU A 41 13.20 6.55 -2.67
C LEU A 41 11.98 7.44 -2.41
N PHE A 42 12.04 8.73 -2.76
CA PHE A 42 10.88 9.61 -2.70
C PHE A 42 9.78 9.19 -3.69
N PHE A 43 10.14 8.85 -4.93
CA PHE A 43 9.19 8.35 -5.92
C PHE A 43 8.59 6.99 -5.52
N ASP A 44 9.41 6.09 -5.00
CA ASP A 44 8.98 4.79 -4.47
C ASP A 44 7.98 4.95 -3.32
N PHE A 45 8.24 5.89 -2.41
CA PHE A 45 7.33 6.17 -1.30
C PHE A 45 5.99 6.72 -1.77
N ILE A 46 5.99 7.68 -2.71
CA ILE A 46 4.74 8.20 -3.30
C ILE A 46 3.97 7.07 -3.97
N PHE A 47 4.65 6.22 -4.75
CA PHE A 47 4.02 5.09 -5.43
C PHE A 47 3.38 4.11 -4.45
N ALA A 48 4.09 3.77 -3.36
CA ALA A 48 3.57 2.92 -2.30
C ALA A 48 2.32 3.51 -1.63
N VAL A 49 2.33 4.82 -1.36
CA VAL A 49 1.19 5.54 -0.77
C VAL A 49 -0.01 5.55 -1.72
N VAL A 50 0.21 5.80 -3.01
CA VAL A 50 -0.86 5.77 -4.04
C VAL A 50 -1.51 4.39 -4.10
N ILE A 51 -0.70 3.32 -4.17
CA ILE A 51 -1.25 1.95 -4.18
C ILE A 51 -2.01 1.65 -2.89
N ALA A 52 -1.48 2.05 -1.73
CA ALA A 52 -2.16 1.85 -0.47
C ALA A 52 -3.53 2.56 -0.41
N LEU A 53 -3.62 3.79 -0.93
CA LEU A 53 -4.87 4.54 -1.06
C LEU A 53 -5.86 3.82 -1.98
N VAL A 54 -5.41 3.25 -3.10
CA VAL A 54 -6.26 2.47 -4.00
C VAL A 54 -6.80 1.23 -3.31
N ILE A 55 -5.96 0.47 -2.60
CA ILE A 55 -6.39 -0.74 -1.87
C ILE A 55 -7.38 -0.36 -0.75
N TYR A 56 -7.11 0.73 -0.02
CA TYR A 56 -8.01 1.22 1.03
C TYR A 56 -9.36 1.68 0.45
N GLY A 57 -9.33 2.40 -0.68
CA GLY A 57 -10.52 2.83 -1.43
C GLY A 57 -11.36 1.65 -1.89
N CYS A 58 -10.73 0.61 -2.45
CA CYS A 58 -11.42 -0.64 -2.80
C CYS A 58 -12.07 -1.29 -1.57
N GLY A 59 -11.39 -1.32 -0.42
CA GLY A 59 -11.96 -1.80 0.83
C GLY A 59 -13.19 -1.02 1.28
N LEU A 60 -13.16 0.31 1.17
CA LEU A 60 -14.29 1.20 1.47
C LEU A 60 -15.47 0.96 0.52
N VAL A 61 -15.21 0.86 -0.79
CA VAL A 61 -16.23 0.61 -1.80
C VAL A 61 -16.95 -0.70 -1.51
N ILE A 62 -16.22 -1.79 -1.25
CA ILE A 62 -16.79 -3.09 -0.88
C ILE A 62 -17.68 -2.96 0.36
N GLN A 63 -17.22 -2.24 1.39
CA GLN A 63 -17.97 -2.02 2.62
C GLN A 63 -19.24 -1.18 2.39
N LEU A 64 -19.20 -0.23 1.45
CA LEU A 64 -20.32 0.64 1.09
C LEU A 64 -21.39 -0.12 0.29
N PHE A 65 -20.98 -1.03 -0.60
CA PHE A 65 -21.87 -1.94 -1.31
C PHE A 65 -22.52 -2.98 -0.38
N GLU A 66 -21.78 -3.50 0.61
CA GLU A 66 -22.33 -4.40 1.65
C GLU A 66 -23.40 -3.70 2.49
N ASN A 67 -23.14 -2.46 2.93
CA ASN A 67 -24.13 -1.66 3.68
C ASN A 67 -25.41 -1.35 2.89
N ARG A 68 -25.35 -1.29 1.55
CA ARG A 68 -26.54 -1.10 0.71
C ARG A 68 -27.29 -2.41 0.40
N LYS A 69 -26.83 -3.57 0.90
CA LYS A 69 -27.38 -4.91 0.59
C LYS A 69 -27.42 -5.22 -0.92
N VAL A 70 -26.54 -4.60 -1.70
CA VAL A 70 -26.44 -4.83 -3.16
C VAL A 70 -25.57 -6.07 -3.44
N LEU A 71 -24.83 -6.55 -2.44
CA LEU A 71 -23.96 -7.71 -2.46
C LEU A 71 -24.41 -8.77 -1.45
#